data_AF-A0A6M0BRL2-F1
#
_entry.id   AF-A0A6M0BRL2-F1
#
_cell.length_a   1.000
_cell.length_b   1.000
_cell.length_c   1.000
_cell.angle_alpha   90.00
_cell.angle_beta   90.00
_cell.angle_gamma   90.00
#
_symmetry.space_group_name_H-M   'P 1'
#
loop_
_entity.id
_entity.type
_entity.pdbx_description
1 polymer ?
#
loop_
_entity_poly.entity_id
_entity_poly.type
_entity_poly.pdbx_seq_one_letter_code
_entity_poly.pdbx_strand_id
1 'polypeptide(L)' 'MDIKEFFEQSAGRWFSQRTSNHITSQPIKNGKSNITMEMLSGDAPEVIKLCKQYQIEPG' A
#
# COMPACT_ATOMS: atom_id res chain seq x y z
N MET A 1 0.51 13.87 -12.50
CA MET A 1 0.47 12.83 -11.46
C MET A 1 1.58 13.08 -10.47
N ASP A 2 1.25 13.82 -9.42
CA ASP A 2 2.03 13.85 -8.19
C ASP A 2 1.69 12.64 -7.30
N ILE A 3 2.29 12.58 -6.11
CA ILE A 3 2.07 11.46 -5.19
C ILE A 3 0.64 11.42 -4.64
N LYS A 4 -0.01 12.57 -4.42
CA LYS A 4 -1.41 12.60 -3.93
C LYS A 4 -2.35 12.07 -5.00
N GLU A 5 -2.20 12.56 -6.23
CA GLU A 5 -2.99 12.11 -7.39
C GLU A 5 -2.85 10.59 -7.63
N PHE A 6 -1.66 10.03 -7.42
CA PHE A 6 -1.45 8.58 -7.54
C PHE A 6 -2.20 7.77 -6.47
N PHE A 7 -2.14 8.22 -5.21
CA PHE A 7 -2.83 7.56 -4.10
C PHE A 7 -4.35 7.65 -4.24
N GLU A 8 -4.88 8.80 -4.67
CA GLU A 8 -6.31 8.98 -4.98
C GLU A 8 -6.78 8.03 -6.08
N GLN A 9 -6.03 7.92 -7.18
CA GLN A 9 -6.36 7.00 -8.28
C GLN A 9 -6.19 5.52 -7.91
N SER A 10 -5.36 5.21 -6.91
CA SER A 10 -5.15 3.85 -6.42
C SER A 10 -6.25 3.38 -5.46
N ALA A 11 -7.00 4.30 -4.84
CA ALA A 11 -8.06 3.95 -3.89
C ALA A 11 -9.15 3.10 -4.55
N GLY A 12 -9.63 2.09 -3.84
CA GLY A 12 -10.69 1.19 -4.32
C GLY A 12 -10.39 -0.28 -4.06
N ARG A 13 -11.18 -1.13 -4.73
CA ARG A 13 -11.13 -2.59 -4.60
C ARG A 13 -10.48 -3.19 -5.84
N TRP A 14 -9.45 -3.99 -5.61
CA TRP A 14 -8.62 -4.57 -6.66
C TRP A 14 -8.60 -6.08 -6.54
N PHE A 15 -8.75 -6.75 -7.68
CA PHE A 15 -8.33 -8.14 -7.81
C PHE A 15 -6.86 -8.15 -8.21
N SER A 16 -6.01 -8.78 -7.39
CA SER A 16 -4.57 -8.86 -7.61
C SER A 16 -4.14 -10.29 -7.83
N GLN A 17 -3.38 -10.50 -8.91
CA GLN A 17 -2.69 -11.74 -9.22
C GLN A 17 -1.19 -11.50 -9.12
N ARG A 18 -0.54 -12.19 -8.18
CA ARG A 18 0.90 -12.08 -7.93
C ARG A 18 1.61 -13.36 -8.33
N THR A 19 2.69 -13.21 -9.09
CA THR A 19 3.62 -14.30 -9.40
C THR A 19 4.97 -14.00 -8.76
N SER A 20 5.41 -14.90 -7.88
CA SER A 20 6.72 -14.80 -7.22
C SER A 20 7.66 -15.84 -7.84
N ASN A 21 8.65 -15.35 -8.58
CA ASN A 21 9.73 -16.17 -9.11
C ASN A 21 10.92 -16.15 -8.15
N HIS A 22 11.35 -17.32 -7.69
CA HIS A 22 12.51 -17.44 -6.82
C HIS A 22 13.72 -17.85 -7.64
N ILE A 23 14.68 -16.92 -7.77
CA ILE A 23 15.86 -17.10 -8.64
C ILE A 23 16.72 -18.29 -8.18
N THR A 24 16.70 -18.65 -6.90
CA THR A 24 17.41 -19.82 -6.36
C THR A 24 16.44 -20.98 -6.11
N SER A 25 16.14 -21.74 -7.17
CA SER A 25 15.59 -23.11 -7.16
C SER A 25 14.28 -23.40 -6.39
N GLN A 26 13.53 -22.41 -5.89
CA GLN A 26 12.18 -22.68 -5.36
C GLN A 26 11.15 -22.60 -6.50
N PRO A 27 10.07 -23.40 -6.43
CA PRO A 27 9.00 -23.34 -7.42
C PRO A 27 8.36 -21.95 -7.46
N ILE A 28 7.95 -21.54 -8.67
CA ILE A 28 7.17 -20.32 -8.87
C ILE A 28 5.90 -20.39 -8.02
N LYS A 29 5.66 -19.34 -7.22
CA LYS A 29 4.47 -19.24 -6.39
C LYS A 29 3.49 -18.24 -6.99
N ASN A 30 2.32 -18.72 -7.37
CA ASN A 30 1.22 -17.89 -7.81
C ASN A 30 0.25 -17.64 -6.67
N GLY A 31 -0.24 -16.41 -6.54
CA GLY A 31 -1.23 -16.01 -5.54
C GLY A 31 -2.29 -15.13 -6.16
N LYS A 32 -3.53 -15.29 -5.69
CA LYS A 32 -4.66 -14.41 -5.98
C LYS A 32 -5.14 -13.79 -4.68
N SER A 33 -5.49 -12.51 -4.71
CA SER A 33 -5.97 -11.78 -3.54
C SER A 33 -6.92 -10.67 -3.95
N ASN A 34 -7.85 -10.32 -3.07
CA ASN A 34 -8.60 -9.08 -3.17
C ASN A 34 -7.95 -8.07 -2.23
N ILE A 35 -7.67 -6.87 -2.74
CA ILE A 35 -7.04 -5.78 -2.01
C ILE A 35 -8.04 -4.63 -1.94
N THR A 36 -8.21 -4.04 -0.78
CA THR A 36 -8.92 -2.78 -0.60
C THR A 36 -7.90 -1.72 -0.20
N MET A 37 -7.83 -0.64 -0.97
CA MET A 37 -7.00 0.53 -0.66
C MET A 37 -7.90 1.71 -0.34
N GLU A 38 -7.67 2.34 0.81
CA GLU A 38 -8.46 3.48 1.30
C GLU A 38 -7.53 4.66 1.54
N MET A 39 -7.99 5.84 1.16
CA MET A 39 -7.29 7.09 1.47
C MET A 39 -7.55 7.48 2.91
N LEU A 40 -6.47 7.67 3.66
CA LEU A 40 -6.54 8.27 4.98
C LEU A 40 -6.21 9.75 4.87
N SER A 41 -6.98 10.57 5.59
CA SER A 41 -6.70 11.99 5.76
C SER A 41 -5.44 12.16 6.62
N GLY A 42 -4.75 13.30 6.47
CA GLY A 42 -3.53 13.61 7.22
C GLY A 42 -3.76 13.70 8.74
N ASP A 43 -5.00 13.99 9.15
CA ASP A 43 -5.43 14.08 10.54
C ASP A 43 -5.91 12.72 11.12
N ALA A 44 -5.92 11.65 10.32
CA ALA A 44 -6.31 10.33 10.80
C ALA A 44 -5.37 9.87 11.93
N PRO A 45 -5.89 9.30 13.03
CA PRO A 45 -5.08 8.89 14.18
C PRO A 45 -3.92 7.93 13.82
N GLU A 46 -4.14 7.05 12.84
CA GLU A 46 -3.16 6.11 12.32
C GLU A 46 -2.00 6.84 11.63
N VAL A 47 -2.31 7.88 10.87
CA VAL A 47 -1.31 8.72 10.17
C VAL A 47 -0.49 9.51 11.18
N ILE A 48 -1.14 10.19 12.13
CA ILE A 48 -0.46 10.94 13.20
C ILE A 48 0.45 10.02 14.02
N LYS A 49 -0.03 8.82 14.36
CA LYS A 49 0.75 7.82 15.11
C LYS A 49 1.99 7.40 14.33
N LEU A 50 1.86 7.17 13.02
CA LEU A 50 2.98 6.80 12.16
C LEU A 50 4.01 7.94 12.06
N CYS A 51 3.57 9.17 11.83
CA CYS A 51 4.43 10.37 11.82
C CYS A 51 5.25 10.47 13.12
N LYS A 52 4.60 10.34 14.28
CA LYS A 52 5.28 10.36 15.59
C LYS A 52 6.29 9.22 15.76
N GLN A 53 5.95 8.00 15.33
CA GLN A 53 6.86 6.85 15.41
C GLN A 53 8.17 7.09 14.65
N TYR A 54 8.09 7.81 13.53
CA TYR A 54 9.24 8.15 12.69
C TYR A 54 9.80 9.55 12.93
N GLN A 55 9.36 10.24 13.98
CA GLN A 55 9.80 11.60 14.34
C GLN A 55 9.61 12.62 13.21
N ILE A 56 8.50 12.48 12.48
CA ILE A 56 8.07 13.40 11.43
C ILE A 56 6.94 14.26 12.00
N GLU A 57 7.03 15.58 11.81
CA GLU A 57 5.93 16.49 12.12
C GLU A 57 4.75 16.23 11.18
N PRO A 58 3.54 15.92 11.70
CA PRO A 58 2.34 15.84 10.88
C PRO A 58 2.07 17.20 10.22
N GLY A 59 1.88 17.20 8.90
CA GLY A 59 1.63 18.39 8.09
C GLY A 59 0.16 18.78 7.99
#